data_AF-A0A949WEU9-F1
#
_entry.id   AF-A0A949WEU9-F1
#
_cell.length_a   1.000
_cell.length_b   1.000
_cell.length_c   1.000
_cell.angle_alpha   90.00
_cell.angle_beta   90.00
_cell.angle_gamma   90.00
#
_symmetry.space_group_name_H-M   'P 1'
#
loop_
_entity.id
_entity.type
_entity.pdbx_description
1 polymer ?
#
loop_
_entity_poly.entity_id
_entity_poly.type
_entity_poly.pdbx_seq_one_letter_code
_entity_poly.pdbx_strand_id
1 'polypeptide(L)'
;MIESLLEELPQHGGYDGQDPKRDPKADAAAENSFLASLRIVKRIVTRRQAARDPAQAADLVQEIACRIWRWRLNHQQKSEKMSEGEWNSFAARTAYNEVKRHFSRATRSESLPLESVNEAAQTSIEKQTEIEVALLIKQVWQAICQLTLRQRQSLLLHSQDLIIYFLQIGISDEQFADLLDVTSAEWISILGRLPMTDAEIAAQTASTAAAIKKARHDARVRLGGSIRK
;
A
#
# COMPACT_ATOMS: atom_id res chain seq x y z
N MET A 1 5.38 11.21 -18.42
CA MET A 1 5.65 10.96 -16.98
C MET A 1 4.40 10.56 -16.19
N ILE A 2 3.23 11.18 -16.38
CA ILE A 2 1.96 10.69 -15.78
C ILE A 2 1.39 9.46 -16.51
N GLU A 3 1.71 9.31 -17.81
CA GLU A 3 1.28 8.17 -18.62
C GLU A 3 1.93 6.86 -18.15
N SER A 4 3.20 6.85 -17.72
CA SER A 4 3.89 5.64 -17.23
C SER A 4 3.16 4.95 -16.07
N LEU A 5 2.62 5.70 -15.10
CA LEU A 5 1.98 5.10 -13.91
C LEU A 5 0.54 4.62 -14.15
N LEU A 6 -0.14 5.12 -15.19
CA LEU A 6 -1.49 4.70 -15.55
C LEU A 6 -1.51 3.67 -16.69
N GLU A 7 -0.43 3.61 -17.47
CA GLU A 7 -0.23 2.72 -18.62
C GLU A 7 0.52 1.43 -18.23
N GLU A 8 1.24 1.41 -17.10
CA GLU A 8 1.85 0.20 -16.49
C GLU A 8 0.90 -0.60 -15.57
N LEU A 9 -0.42 -0.48 -15.74
CA LEU A 9 -1.30 -1.55 -15.30
C LEU A 9 -1.22 -2.66 -16.36
N PRO A 10 -0.82 -3.90 -16.00
CA PRO A 10 -0.50 -4.92 -16.99
C PRO A 10 -1.71 -5.20 -17.87
N GLN A 11 -1.61 -4.80 -19.14
CA GLN A 11 -2.40 -5.38 -20.20
C GLN A 11 -1.89 -6.82 -20.37
N HIS A 12 -2.71 -7.81 -20.03
CA HIS A 12 -2.38 -9.19 -20.40
C HIS A 12 -2.30 -9.27 -21.93
N GLY A 13 -1.08 -9.32 -22.45
CA GLY A 13 -0.82 -9.52 -23.87
C GLY A 13 0.61 -9.19 -24.28
N GLY A 14 1.53 -10.14 -24.06
CA GLY A 14 2.81 -10.22 -24.79
C GLY A 14 4.02 -9.60 -24.10
N TYR A 15 4.70 -10.37 -23.25
CA TYR A 15 6.11 -10.16 -22.94
C TYR A 15 6.93 -11.19 -23.72
N ASP A 16 7.53 -10.74 -24.82
CA ASP A 16 8.65 -11.42 -25.46
C ASP A 16 9.92 -10.73 -24.96
N GLY A 17 10.54 -11.33 -23.96
CA GLY A 17 11.71 -10.83 -23.24
C GLY A 17 12.10 -11.84 -22.18
N GLN A 18 13.21 -12.53 -22.40
CA GLN A 18 13.67 -13.68 -21.62
C GLN A 18 14.00 -13.30 -20.17
N ASP A 19 13.04 -13.48 -19.26
CA ASP A 19 13.27 -13.61 -17.82
C ASP A 19 12.77 -14.98 -17.35
N PRO A 20 13.47 -15.66 -16.42
CA PRO A 20 13.14 -17.03 -16.05
C PRO A 20 11.74 -17.07 -15.43
N LYS A 21 10.80 -17.71 -16.15
CA LYS A 21 9.39 -17.98 -15.82
C LYS A 21 9.04 -17.74 -14.36
N ARG A 22 8.62 -16.51 -14.08
CA ARG A 22 8.00 -16.09 -12.82
C ARG A 22 6.70 -16.87 -12.63
N ASP A 23 6.49 -17.52 -11.49
CA ASP A 23 5.24 -18.20 -11.21
C ASP A 23 4.22 -17.17 -10.67
N PRO A 24 3.17 -16.83 -11.44
CA PRO A 24 2.19 -15.83 -11.02
C PRO A 24 1.45 -16.20 -9.72
N LYS A 25 1.42 -17.48 -9.34
CA LYS A 25 0.84 -17.91 -8.06
C LYS A 25 1.75 -17.59 -6.87
N ALA A 26 3.06 -17.70 -7.04
CA ALA A 26 4.03 -17.40 -5.99
C ALA A 26 4.09 -15.90 -5.70
N ASP A 27 4.01 -15.06 -6.75
CA ASP A 27 3.93 -13.60 -6.61
C ASP A 27 2.68 -13.17 -5.83
N ALA A 28 1.50 -13.67 -6.20
CA ALA A 28 0.25 -13.36 -5.52
C ALA A 28 0.25 -13.79 -4.04
N ALA A 29 0.80 -14.96 -3.72
CA ALA A 29 0.92 -15.43 -2.34
C ALA A 29 1.86 -14.54 -1.50
N ALA A 30 2.96 -14.09 -2.10
CA ALA A 30 3.91 -13.20 -1.44
C ALA A 30 3.33 -11.78 -1.25
N GLU A 31 2.53 -11.28 -2.18
CA GLU A 31 1.82 -9.99 -2.05
C GLU A 31 0.72 -10.04 -0.98
N ASN A 32 -0.01 -11.16 -0.89
CA ASN A 32 -0.97 -11.40 0.20
C ASN A 32 -0.29 -11.41 1.56
N SER A 33 0.88 -12.07 1.65
CA SER A 33 1.69 -12.10 2.88
C SER A 33 2.19 -10.70 3.25
N PHE A 34 2.62 -9.91 2.26
CA PHE A 34 3.00 -8.52 2.48
C PHE A 34 1.82 -7.66 2.95
N LEU A 35 0.64 -7.79 2.34
CA LEU A 35 -0.57 -7.09 2.78
C LEU A 35 -0.93 -7.41 4.23
N ALA A 36 -0.95 -8.70 4.60
CA ALA A 36 -1.20 -9.12 5.98
C ALA A 36 -0.18 -8.49 6.95
N SER A 37 1.09 -8.42 6.52
CA SER A 37 2.18 -7.84 7.31
C SER A 37 1.97 -6.35 7.60
N LEU A 38 1.48 -5.56 6.64
CA LEU A 38 1.24 -4.12 6.81
C LEU A 38 0.20 -3.84 7.90
N ARG A 39 -0.81 -4.70 8.05
CA ARG A 39 -1.82 -4.58 9.10
C ARG A 39 -1.23 -4.78 10.49
N ILE A 40 -0.32 -5.75 10.62
CA ILE A 40 0.40 -6.02 11.86
C ILE A 40 1.29 -4.83 12.22
N VAL A 41 2.05 -4.32 11.25
CA VAL A 41 2.88 -3.12 11.40
C VAL A 41 2.04 -1.96 11.90
N LYS A 42 0.94 -1.64 11.21
CA LYS A 42 0.04 -0.56 11.58
C LYS A 42 -0.53 -0.75 12.98
N ARG A 43 -1.03 -1.95 13.32
CA ARG A 43 -1.54 -2.24 14.67
C ARG A 43 -0.48 -2.01 15.75
N ILE A 44 0.77 -2.42 15.52
CA ILE A 44 1.87 -2.24 16.48
C ILE A 44 2.22 -0.75 16.65
N VAL A 45 2.33 -0.03 15.53
CA VAL A 45 2.66 1.40 15.52
C VAL A 45 1.54 2.22 16.18
N THR A 46 0.29 2.06 15.74
CA THR A 46 -0.86 2.77 16.30
C THR A 46 -0.99 2.53 17.81
N ARG A 47 -0.87 1.28 18.30
CA ARG A 47 -0.95 0.99 19.74
C ARG A 47 0.13 1.70 20.57
N ARG A 48 1.28 2.01 19.99
CA ARG A 48 2.41 2.63 20.71
C ARG A 48 2.56 4.13 20.45
N GLN A 49 1.99 4.65 19.37
CA GLN A 49 2.23 6.02 18.90
C GLN A 49 0.95 6.88 18.80
N ALA A 50 -0.25 6.28 18.72
CA ALA A 50 -1.51 7.03 18.62
C ALA A 50 -1.84 7.91 19.84
N ALA A 51 -1.22 7.63 21.00
CA ALA A 51 -1.38 8.46 22.19
C ALA A 51 -0.52 9.75 22.18
N ARG A 52 0.43 9.89 21.24
CA ARG A 52 1.37 11.02 21.18
C ARG A 52 1.28 11.85 19.90
N ASP A 53 1.27 11.22 18.73
CA ASP A 53 1.21 11.94 17.45
C ASP A 53 0.75 11.01 16.29
N PRO A 54 -0.47 11.21 15.75
CA PRO A 54 -1.00 10.39 14.66
C PRO A 54 -0.31 10.64 13.31
N ALA A 55 0.31 11.79 13.07
CA ALA A 55 1.03 12.07 11.82
C ALA A 55 2.34 11.26 11.76
N GLN A 56 3.11 11.27 12.86
CA GLN A 56 4.33 10.46 12.98
C GLN A 56 4.05 8.95 12.94
N ALA A 57 2.84 8.52 13.32
CA ALA A 57 2.45 7.12 13.20
C ALA A 57 2.32 6.67 11.75
N ALA A 58 1.79 7.52 10.86
CA ALA A 58 1.70 7.22 9.43
C ALA A 58 3.10 7.16 8.80
N ASP A 59 3.95 8.14 9.10
CA ASP A 59 5.33 8.18 8.58
C ASP A 59 6.15 6.94 9.03
N LEU A 60 5.99 6.52 10.30
CA LEU A 60 6.69 5.34 10.81
C LEU A 60 6.15 4.04 10.19
N VAL A 61 4.83 3.93 9.95
CA VAL A 61 4.26 2.80 9.21
C VAL A 61 4.86 2.74 7.81
N GLN A 62 4.97 3.87 7.12
CA GLN A 62 5.56 3.96 5.79
C GLN A 62 7.03 3.53 5.80
N GLU A 63 7.84 4.02 6.76
CA GLU A 63 9.25 3.64 6.88
C GLU A 63 9.42 2.13 7.08
N ILE A 64 8.61 1.53 7.95
CA ILE A 64 8.64 0.09 8.21
C ILE A 64 8.18 -0.69 6.98
N ALA A 65 7.12 -0.24 6.30
CA ALA A 65 6.59 -0.87 5.11
C ALA A 65 7.62 -0.89 3.96
N CYS A 66 8.26 0.25 3.69
CA CYS A 66 9.35 0.36 2.72
C CYS A 66 10.51 -0.58 3.07
N ARG A 67 10.86 -0.70 4.35
CA ARG A 67 11.93 -1.59 4.81
C ARG A 67 11.59 -3.07 4.56
N ILE A 68 10.37 -3.49 4.90
CA ILE A 68 9.90 -4.86 4.66
C ILE A 68 9.88 -5.14 3.15
N TRP A 69 9.40 -4.19 2.34
CA TRP A 69 9.37 -4.32 0.88
C TRP A 69 10.77 -4.44 0.28
N ARG A 70 11.70 -3.55 0.63
CA ARG A 70 13.10 -3.64 0.17
C ARG A 70 13.75 -4.94 0.60
N TRP A 71 13.49 -5.39 1.83
CA TRP A 71 14.02 -6.68 2.30
C TRP A 71 13.50 -7.84 1.45
N ARG A 72 12.20 -7.85 1.11
CA ARG A 72 11.58 -8.85 0.23
C ARG A 72 12.27 -8.87 -1.14
N LEU A 73 12.41 -7.71 -1.78
CA LEU A 73 13.07 -7.59 -3.09
C LEU A 73 14.50 -8.15 -3.05
N ASN A 74 15.24 -7.86 -1.98
CA ASN A 74 16.61 -8.34 -1.80
C ASN A 74 16.70 -9.84 -1.40
N HIS A 75 15.62 -10.44 -0.89
CA HIS A 75 15.60 -11.81 -0.35
C HIS A 75 14.44 -12.61 -0.91
N GLN A 76 14.16 -12.47 -2.21
CA GLN A 76 12.95 -13.00 -2.85
C GLN A 76 12.73 -14.50 -2.59
N GLN A 77 13.76 -15.33 -2.82
CA GLN A 77 13.69 -16.79 -2.59
C GLN A 77 13.37 -17.18 -1.15
N LYS A 78 13.79 -16.37 -0.17
CA LYS A 78 13.49 -16.62 1.25
C LYS A 78 12.07 -16.19 1.57
N SER A 79 11.67 -15.05 1.03
CA SER A 79 10.35 -14.45 1.22
C SER A 79 9.22 -15.33 0.67
N GLU A 80 9.44 -16.01 -0.46
CA GLU A 80 8.48 -16.92 -1.10
C GLU A 80 8.31 -18.24 -0.34
N LYS A 81 9.35 -18.68 0.39
CA LYS A 81 9.32 -19.93 1.17
C LYS A 81 8.76 -19.74 2.57
N MET A 82 8.57 -18.50 3.02
CA MET A 82 8.04 -18.21 4.34
C MET A 82 6.54 -18.48 4.39
N SER A 83 6.12 -19.21 5.41
CA SER A 83 4.71 -19.35 5.77
C SER A 83 4.12 -18.02 6.24
N GLU A 84 2.80 -17.90 6.23
CA GLU A 84 2.08 -16.71 6.73
C GLU A 84 2.47 -16.37 8.17
N GLY A 85 2.62 -17.37 9.04
CA GLY A 85 3.04 -17.18 10.44
C GLY A 85 4.47 -16.63 10.58
N GLU A 86 5.38 -17.04 9.69
CA GLU A 86 6.76 -16.53 9.66
C GLU A 86 6.81 -15.09 9.15
N TRP A 87 6.00 -14.77 8.12
CA TRP A 87 5.82 -13.40 7.63
C TRP A 87 5.30 -12.47 8.71
N ASN A 88 4.26 -12.89 9.42
CA ASN A 88 3.67 -12.13 10.52
C ASN A 88 4.68 -11.89 11.65
N SER A 89 5.48 -12.91 11.98
CA SER A 89 6.54 -12.81 13.00
C SER A 89 7.67 -11.88 12.57
N PHE A 90 8.09 -11.95 11.30
CA PHE A 90 9.11 -11.07 10.73
C PHE A 90 8.66 -9.60 10.73
N ALA A 91 7.43 -9.35 10.28
CA ALA A 91 6.84 -8.02 10.22
C ALA A 91 6.67 -7.41 11.62
N ALA A 92 6.17 -8.21 12.57
CA ALA A 92 6.05 -7.78 13.96
C ALA A 92 7.42 -7.42 14.57
N ARG A 93 8.44 -8.28 14.40
CA ARG A 93 9.80 -8.01 14.90
C ARG A 93 10.39 -6.75 14.27
N THR A 94 10.19 -6.57 12.97
CA THR A 94 10.66 -5.37 12.25
C THR A 94 9.96 -4.12 12.79
N ALA A 95 8.64 -4.15 12.94
CA ALA A 95 7.88 -3.03 13.50
C ALA A 95 8.32 -2.69 14.94
N TYR A 96 8.47 -3.68 15.82
CA TYR A 96 8.94 -3.44 17.19
C TYR A 96 10.35 -2.83 17.23
N ASN A 97 11.25 -3.32 16.38
CA ASN A 97 12.62 -2.81 16.30
C ASN A 97 12.65 -1.36 15.82
N GLU A 98 11.87 -1.02 14.80
CA GLU A 98 11.82 0.34 14.28
C GLU A 98 11.12 1.30 15.21
N VAL A 99 10.00 0.91 15.83
CA VAL A 99 9.37 1.71 16.89
C VAL A 99 10.36 1.98 18.02
N LYS A 100 11.13 0.97 18.46
CA LYS A 100 12.15 1.15 19.50
C LYS A 100 13.29 2.08 19.04
N ARG A 101 13.75 1.95 17.79
CA ARG A 101 14.77 2.83 17.20
C ARG A 101 14.27 4.26 17.09
N HIS A 102 13.03 4.46 16.67
CA HIS A 102 12.38 5.75 16.56
C HIS A 102 12.28 6.43 17.93
N PHE A 103 11.83 5.72 18.97
CA PHE A 103 11.87 6.25 20.34
C PHE A 103 13.28 6.62 20.79
N SER A 104 14.27 5.76 20.52
CA SER A 104 15.66 6.01 20.92
C SER A 104 16.27 7.22 20.19
N ARG A 105 15.84 7.48 18.94
CA ARG A 105 16.26 8.65 18.14
C ARG A 105 15.52 9.91 18.56
N ALA A 106 14.20 9.85 18.78
CA ALA A 106 13.40 10.97 19.26
C ALA A 106 13.93 11.49 20.62
N THR A 107 14.30 10.61 21.54
CA THR A 107 14.93 10.97 22.81
C THR A 107 16.36 11.55 22.67
N ARG A 108 17.05 11.29 21.55
CA ARG A 108 18.38 11.86 21.24
C ARG A 108 18.31 13.15 20.43
N SER A 109 17.25 13.38 19.65
CA SER A 109 17.10 14.58 18.82
C SER A 109 16.71 15.83 19.62
N GLU A 110 16.28 15.69 20.87
CA GLU A 110 16.09 16.85 21.77
C GLU A 110 17.42 17.55 22.17
N SER A 111 18.59 17.03 21.78
CA SER A 111 19.89 17.52 22.28
C SER A 111 20.97 17.86 21.25
N LEU A 112 20.65 18.19 19.99
CA LEU A 112 21.69 18.57 19.01
C LEU A 112 21.49 19.99 18.41
N PRO A 113 22.49 20.88 18.56
CA PRO A 113 22.56 22.17 17.87
C PRO A 113 22.71 22.02 16.34
N LEU A 114 22.11 22.97 15.61
CA LEU A 114 21.84 23.01 14.16
C LEU A 114 23.05 23.02 13.19
N GLU A 115 24.28 22.73 13.61
CA GLU A 115 25.49 23.09 12.83
C GLU A 115 26.17 21.98 11.99
N SER A 116 25.55 20.83 11.74
CA SER A 116 26.21 19.76 10.95
C SER A 116 25.35 19.16 9.83
N VAL A 117 24.82 20.03 8.96
CA VAL A 117 24.13 19.61 7.72
C VAL A 117 25.07 19.78 6.52
N ASN A 118 26.06 18.88 6.34
CA ASN A 118 26.84 18.91 5.10
C ASN A 118 27.25 17.56 4.49
N GLU A 119 26.74 16.43 5.01
CA GLU A 119 26.98 15.10 4.40
C GLU A 119 25.70 14.42 3.87
N ALA A 120 24.53 15.05 4.02
CA ALA A 120 23.23 14.43 3.69
C ALA A 120 22.85 14.47 2.18
N ALA A 121 23.65 15.12 1.33
CA ALA A 121 23.25 15.47 -0.03
C ALA A 121 23.05 14.26 -0.97
N GLN A 122 23.77 13.15 -0.78
CA GLN A 122 23.61 11.96 -1.63
C GLN A 122 22.41 11.08 -1.23
N THR A 123 21.97 11.11 0.03
CA THR A 123 20.70 10.47 0.45
C THR A 123 19.46 11.31 0.17
N SER A 124 19.63 12.57 -0.26
CA SER A 124 18.54 13.52 -0.44
C SER A 124 17.75 13.28 -1.72
N ILE A 125 18.41 12.81 -2.79
CA ILE A 125 17.79 12.65 -4.12
C ILE A 125 16.82 11.47 -4.13
N GLU A 126 17.20 10.32 -3.55
CA GLU A 126 16.33 9.14 -3.47
C GLU A 126 15.12 9.37 -2.52
N LYS A 127 15.30 10.18 -1.47
CA LYS A 127 14.22 10.57 -0.55
C LYS A 127 13.24 11.57 -1.16
N GLN A 128 13.70 12.45 -2.06
CA GLN A 128 12.82 13.37 -2.79
C GLN A 128 11.82 12.58 -3.67
N THR A 129 12.28 11.51 -4.32
CA THR A 129 11.42 10.61 -5.09
C THR A 129 10.39 9.89 -4.20
N GLU A 130 10.78 9.38 -3.03
CA GLU A 130 9.85 8.71 -2.11
C GLU A 130 8.77 9.66 -1.58
N ILE A 131 9.11 10.93 -1.29
CA ILE A 131 8.15 11.95 -0.85
C ILE A 131 7.19 12.33 -1.98
N GLU A 132 7.70 12.53 -3.21
CA GLU A 132 6.88 12.83 -4.38
C GLU A 132 5.89 11.70 -4.68
N VAL A 133 6.35 10.45 -4.60
CA VAL A 133 5.49 9.26 -4.75
C VAL A 133 4.43 9.21 -3.67
N ALA A 134 4.77 9.47 -2.40
CA ALA A 134 3.80 9.50 -1.31
C ALA A 134 2.74 10.60 -1.49
N LEU A 135 3.16 11.80 -1.93
CA LEU A 135 2.26 12.91 -2.25
C LEU A 135 1.33 12.54 -3.41
N LEU A 136 1.86 11.92 -4.47
CA LEU A 136 1.06 11.45 -5.60
C LEU A 136 0.03 10.41 -5.15
N ILE A 137 0.43 9.39 -4.39
CA ILE A 137 -0.49 8.37 -3.86
C ILE A 137 -1.58 9.03 -3.01
N LYS A 138 -1.22 10.04 -2.19
CA LYS A 138 -2.20 10.79 -1.38
C LYS A 138 -3.19 11.58 -2.25
N GLN A 139 -2.73 12.19 -3.35
CA GLN A 139 -3.60 12.85 -4.32
C GLN A 139 -4.54 11.85 -5.01
N VAL A 140 -4.02 10.68 -5.40
CA VAL A 140 -4.84 9.60 -5.97
C VAL A 140 -5.92 9.16 -4.97
N TRP A 141 -5.56 8.97 -3.70
CA TRP A 141 -6.53 8.65 -2.65
C TRP A 141 -7.65 9.68 -2.56
N GLN A 142 -7.32 10.97 -2.51
CA GLN A 142 -8.31 12.04 -2.45
C GLN A 142 -9.22 12.05 -3.69
N ALA A 143 -8.66 11.84 -4.88
CA ALA A 143 -9.43 11.74 -6.11
C ALA A 143 -10.38 10.52 -6.10
N ILE A 144 -9.95 9.38 -5.55
CA ILE A 144 -10.80 8.20 -5.35
C ILE A 144 -11.94 8.51 -4.37
N CYS A 145 -11.70 9.28 -3.30
CA CYS A 145 -12.75 9.67 -2.36
C CYS A 145 -13.91 10.41 -3.04
N GLN A 146 -13.65 11.16 -4.12
CA GLN A 146 -14.65 11.89 -4.90
C GLN A 146 -15.41 11.02 -5.92
N LEU A 147 -15.02 9.75 -6.09
CA LEU A 147 -15.74 8.83 -6.96
C LEU A 147 -17.04 8.35 -6.32
N THR A 148 -17.97 7.91 -7.16
CA THR A 148 -19.20 7.24 -6.67
C THR A 148 -18.85 5.93 -5.99
N LEU A 149 -19.68 5.48 -5.03
CA LEU A 149 -19.45 4.23 -4.29
C LEU A 149 -19.14 3.04 -5.22
N ARG A 150 -19.94 2.86 -6.27
CA ARG A 150 -19.74 1.80 -7.27
C ARG A 150 -18.38 1.89 -7.98
N GLN A 151 -17.94 3.10 -8.33
CA GLN A 151 -16.64 3.33 -8.94
C GLN A 151 -15.51 2.98 -7.97
N ARG A 152 -15.60 3.42 -6.70
CA ARG A 152 -14.64 3.09 -5.64
C ARG A 152 -14.50 1.58 -5.45
N GLN A 153 -15.63 0.89 -5.28
CA GLN A 153 -15.68 -0.57 -5.15
C GLN A 153 -15.09 -1.27 -6.38
N SER A 154 -15.47 -0.87 -7.59
CA SER A 154 -14.96 -1.49 -8.82
C SER A 154 -13.45 -1.33 -9.04
N LEU A 155 -12.86 -0.27 -8.48
CA LEU A 155 -11.45 0.07 -8.68
C LEU A 155 -10.57 -0.53 -7.57
N LEU A 156 -10.96 -0.33 -6.31
CA LEU A 156 -10.20 -0.78 -5.14
C LEU A 156 -10.26 -2.30 -4.96
N LEU A 157 -11.43 -2.93 -5.19
CA LEU A 157 -11.57 -4.38 -5.01
C LEU A 157 -10.90 -5.19 -6.12
N HIS A 158 -10.65 -4.57 -7.27
CA HIS A 158 -9.96 -5.20 -8.40
C HIS A 158 -8.43 -5.02 -8.33
N SER A 159 -7.91 -4.12 -7.50
CA SER A 159 -6.48 -3.78 -7.48
C SER A 159 -5.89 -3.89 -6.08
N GLN A 160 -5.21 -5.01 -5.85
CA GLN A 160 -4.46 -5.25 -4.63
C GLN A 160 -3.32 -4.22 -4.44
N ASP A 161 -2.64 -3.85 -5.51
CA ASP A 161 -1.53 -2.88 -5.49
C ASP A 161 -1.96 -1.52 -4.96
N LEU A 162 -3.12 -1.02 -5.41
CA LEU A 162 -3.64 0.26 -4.90
C LEU A 162 -3.89 0.20 -3.39
N ILE A 163 -4.44 -0.91 -2.88
CA ILE A 163 -4.62 -1.11 -1.44
C ILE A 163 -3.27 -1.10 -0.73
N ILE A 164 -2.26 -1.80 -1.28
CA ILE A 164 -0.90 -1.80 -0.73
C ILE A 164 -0.35 -0.38 -0.64
N TYR A 165 -0.39 0.39 -1.73
CA TYR A 165 0.15 1.75 -1.75
C TYR A 165 -0.53 2.68 -0.74
N PHE A 166 -1.85 2.60 -0.62
CA PHE A 166 -2.59 3.39 0.36
C PHE A 166 -2.29 2.98 1.81
N LEU A 167 -2.15 1.68 2.08
CA LEU A 167 -1.74 1.20 3.41
C LEU A 167 -0.31 1.67 3.75
N GLN A 168 0.60 1.68 2.76
CA GLN A 168 1.97 2.17 2.93
C GLN A 168 2.01 3.65 3.34
N ILE A 169 1.17 4.51 2.76
CA ILE A 169 1.09 5.93 3.14
C ILE A 169 0.18 6.19 4.36
N GLY A 170 -0.24 5.12 5.06
CA GLY A 170 -0.94 5.22 6.33
C GLY A 170 -2.46 5.28 6.26
N ILE A 171 -3.11 5.04 5.12
CA ILE A 171 -4.58 4.89 5.05
C ILE A 171 -5.02 3.69 5.90
N SER A 172 -6.09 3.83 6.68
CA SER A 172 -6.54 2.82 7.64
C SER A 172 -7.59 1.86 7.12
N ASP A 173 -7.64 0.69 7.75
CA ASP A 173 -8.67 -0.31 7.47
C ASP A 173 -10.07 0.27 7.71
N GLU A 174 -10.23 1.14 8.72
CA GLU A 174 -11.47 1.87 8.98
C GLU A 174 -11.78 2.85 7.86
N GLN A 175 -10.79 3.61 7.38
CA GLN A 175 -10.98 4.51 6.24
C GLN A 175 -11.37 3.76 4.97
N PHE A 176 -10.85 2.56 4.74
CA PHE A 176 -11.29 1.71 3.63
C PHE A 176 -12.72 1.19 3.81
N ALA A 177 -13.05 0.73 5.01
CA ALA A 177 -14.39 0.25 5.34
C ALA A 177 -15.45 1.35 5.11
N ASP A 178 -15.20 2.54 5.65
CA ASP A 178 -16.05 3.72 5.47
C ASP A 178 -16.16 4.13 4.00
N LEU A 179 -15.04 4.13 3.27
CA LEU A 179 -15.02 4.51 1.86
C LEU A 179 -15.82 3.54 0.98
N LEU A 180 -15.80 2.25 1.31
CA LEU A 180 -16.45 1.18 0.57
C LEU A 180 -17.86 0.88 1.07
N ASP A 181 -18.34 1.60 2.09
CA ASP A 181 -19.64 1.43 2.73
C ASP A 181 -19.84 -0.02 3.21
N VAL A 182 -18.83 -0.55 3.90
CA VAL A 182 -18.83 -1.90 4.49
C VAL A 182 -18.39 -1.83 5.94
N THR A 183 -18.75 -2.85 6.72
CA THR A 183 -18.27 -2.98 8.09
C THR A 183 -16.79 -3.36 8.12
N SER A 184 -16.11 -3.08 9.25
CA SER A 184 -14.70 -3.49 9.42
C SER A 184 -14.50 -5.01 9.33
N ALA A 185 -15.49 -5.81 9.74
CA ALA A 185 -15.46 -7.26 9.62
C ALA A 185 -15.56 -7.73 8.16
N GLU A 186 -16.44 -7.11 7.37
CA GLU A 186 -16.54 -7.37 5.94
C GLU A 186 -15.27 -6.95 5.21
N TRP A 187 -14.69 -5.80 5.57
CA TRP A 187 -13.41 -5.35 5.01
C TRP A 187 -12.29 -6.37 5.24
N ILE A 188 -12.19 -6.94 6.45
CA ILE A 188 -11.23 -8.02 6.75
C ILE A 188 -11.44 -9.23 5.84
N SER A 189 -12.70 -9.63 5.61
CA SER A 189 -13.04 -10.75 4.73
C SER A 189 -12.75 -10.45 3.25
N ILE A 190 -12.96 -9.21 2.82
CA ILE A 190 -12.67 -8.75 1.47
C ILE A 190 -11.16 -8.77 1.20
N LEU A 191 -10.34 -8.29 2.14
CA LEU A 191 -8.89 -8.26 2.01
C LEU A 191 -8.28 -9.63 1.69
N GLY A 192 -8.80 -10.71 2.28
CA GLY A 192 -8.34 -12.08 2.02
C GLY A 192 -8.72 -12.65 0.65
N ARG A 193 -9.53 -11.91 -0.13
CA ARG A 193 -10.01 -12.31 -1.46
C ARG A 193 -9.52 -11.39 -2.58
N LEU A 194 -8.65 -10.43 -2.26
CA LEU A 194 -8.08 -9.54 -3.27
C LEU A 194 -7.02 -10.27 -4.11
N PRO A 195 -6.84 -9.88 -5.39
CA PRO A 195 -7.75 -9.02 -6.17
C PRO A 195 -9.02 -9.79 -6.58
N MET A 196 -10.18 -9.14 -6.47
CA MET A 196 -11.46 -9.75 -6.85
C MET A 196 -11.74 -9.57 -8.36
N THR A 197 -12.37 -10.58 -8.96
CA THR A 197 -12.86 -10.54 -10.33
C THR A 197 -14.13 -9.68 -10.48
N ASP A 198 -14.45 -9.27 -11.70
CA ASP A 198 -15.68 -8.51 -12.00
C ASP A 198 -16.95 -9.23 -11.54
N ALA A 199 -16.96 -10.57 -11.59
CA ALA A 199 -18.08 -11.39 -11.15
C ALA A 199 -18.21 -11.39 -9.61
N GLU A 200 -17.10 -11.50 -8.88
CA GLU A 200 -17.09 -11.48 -7.42
C GLU A 200 -17.46 -10.10 -6.88
N ILE A 201 -16.96 -9.03 -7.50
CA ILE A 201 -17.34 -7.66 -7.14
C ILE A 201 -18.83 -7.42 -7.43
N ALA A 202 -19.33 -7.91 -8.57
CA ALA A 202 -20.74 -7.80 -8.92
C ALA A 202 -21.63 -8.54 -7.92
N ALA A 203 -21.24 -9.74 -7.47
CA ALA A 203 -21.94 -10.48 -6.43
C ALA A 203 -21.93 -9.73 -5.08
N GLN A 204 -20.78 -9.17 -4.69
CA GLN A 204 -20.63 -8.39 -3.45
C GLN A 204 -21.46 -7.10 -3.44
N THR A 205 -21.68 -6.49 -4.61
CA THR A 205 -22.33 -5.16 -4.75
C THR A 205 -23.75 -5.24 -5.32
N ALA A 206 -24.31 -6.45 -5.45
CA ALA A 206 -25.60 -6.71 -6.10
C ALA A 206 -25.71 -6.02 -7.48
N SER A 207 -24.66 -6.16 -8.31
CA SER A 207 -24.56 -5.58 -9.65
C SER A 207 -24.27 -6.64 -10.71
N THR A 208 -24.01 -6.21 -11.95
CA THR A 208 -23.58 -7.10 -13.04
C THR A 208 -22.11 -6.88 -13.35
N ALA A 209 -21.40 -7.93 -13.78
CA ALA A 209 -19.99 -7.84 -14.14
C ALA A 209 -19.72 -6.76 -15.20
N ALA A 210 -20.64 -6.60 -16.17
CA ALA A 210 -20.56 -5.56 -17.19
C ALA A 210 -20.66 -4.13 -16.59
N ALA A 211 -21.53 -3.93 -15.60
CA ALA A 211 -21.65 -2.66 -14.90
C ALA A 211 -20.41 -2.34 -14.06
N ILE A 212 -19.79 -3.35 -13.44
CA ILE A 212 -18.51 -3.20 -12.71
C ILE A 212 -17.37 -2.81 -13.66
N LYS A 213 -17.25 -3.50 -14.79
CA LYS A 213 -16.24 -3.18 -15.81
C LYS A 213 -16.39 -1.74 -16.31
N LYS A 214 -17.63 -1.33 -16.60
CA LYS A 214 -17.93 0.06 -17.00
C LYS A 214 -17.60 1.06 -15.89
N ALA A 215 -18.02 0.79 -14.66
CA ALA A 215 -17.73 1.66 -13.52
C ALA A 215 -16.22 1.84 -13.31
N ARG A 216 -15.42 0.77 -13.46
CA ARG A 216 -13.96 0.85 -13.36
C ARG A 216 -13.34 1.66 -14.50
N HIS A 217 -13.84 1.50 -15.73
CA HIS A 217 -13.41 2.33 -16.85
C HIS A 217 -13.70 3.81 -16.59
N ASP A 218 -14.94 4.15 -16.21
CA ASP A 218 -15.36 5.52 -15.91
C ASP A 218 -14.57 6.12 -14.74
N ALA A 219 -14.24 5.30 -13.72
CA ALA A 219 -13.39 5.69 -12.61
C ALA A 219 -11.98 6.09 -13.07
N ARG A 220 -11.33 5.25 -13.90
CA ARG A 220 -10.00 5.54 -14.44
C ARG A 220 -9.97 6.80 -15.29
N VAL A 221 -10.99 7.01 -16.13
CA VAL A 221 -11.12 8.23 -16.94
C VAL A 221 -11.24 9.47 -16.05
N ARG A 222 -12.05 9.41 -14.98
CA ARG A 222 -12.18 10.51 -14.01
C ARG A 222 -10.89 10.79 -13.25
N LEU A 223 -10.20 9.75 -12.79
CA LEU A 223 -8.92 9.90 -12.10
C LEU A 223 -7.87 10.53 -13.02
N GLY A 224 -7.77 10.07 -14.27
CA GLY A 224 -6.87 10.64 -15.27
C GLY A 224 -7.15 12.12 -15.54
N GLY A 225 -8.42 12.55 -15.54
CA GLY A 225 -8.80 13.96 -15.68
C GLY A 225 -8.60 14.81 -14.43
N SER A 226 -8.61 14.21 -13.23
CA SER A 226 -8.47 14.91 -11.95
C SER A 226 -7.02 15.08 -11.50
N ILE A 227 -6.14 14.13 -11.83
CA ILE A 227 -4.73 14.14 -11.41
C ILE A 227 -3.87 14.99 -12.37
N ARG A 228 -4.34 15.23 -13.60
CA ARG A 228 -3.66 16.07 -14.59
C ARG A 228 -3.89 17.58 -14.42
N LYS A 229 -4.70 18.00 -13.44
CA LYS A 229 -5.00 19.41 -13.15
C LYS A 229 -4.22 19.88 -11.94
#